data_AF-A0A2E0UXY8-F1
#
_entry.id   AF-A0A2E0UXY8-F1
#
_cell.length_a   1.000
_cell.length_b   1.000
_cell.length_c   1.000
_cell.angle_alpha   90.00
_cell.angle_beta   90.00
_cell.angle_gamma   90.00
#
_symmetry.space_group_name_H-M   'P 1'
#
loop_
_entity.id
_entity.type
_entity.pdbx_description
1 polymer ?
#
loop_
_entity_poly.entity_id
_entity_poly.type
_entity_poly.pdbx_seq_one_letter_code
_entity_poly.pdbx_strand_id
1 'polypeptide(L)'
;MNMLLPKKQCLRYLRPIPVPLHLFRYVMPLKMKILPPLAKLVKLAWPCQPSRKCPQFGQPLEMQLISSCKANNPAKKHLKMLPPKFVPLLKEIRVKYQQSTGELVSPVFRNLRSYLGTLVGLSLLDGFALWFIYNLLADGVWFLGIAVFLVTLGINIIFLRKDLYPLRWISPGLALILLLAFYPILFSVYSAFTNYSDGHLLTKEQSINRITQDYYLPEDTETFSWELYRSENGNFALLLTGENGDRYWAKPDQPLEALPGQESPETYDGFVRVSRAESIKYLTEIESIAFGVGEEGVRVKSLSSAAQLQKRFVYNADIDAIIDQKQEIVYYADGDLGSFLSVTGTELFPGYQVAVGLDNFTRLIKSPALSGPFLQVFLWTIVFAFISVVSTFMLGLFLALVLDSPGIPLPKVIRSLLILPYAVPGVILILIWRGLLNPHLGVVNLTLMQWFGWAPAWFSDPFWTKMGILLVNLYLGYPYMMLICSGALKAIPQDVYEAAEVDGANIFQKFFNITLPYLLISVGPLLVSSFSFNFNNFNVIYLFNEGGPPIPNTPTPAGHSDILISYTYRLAFAGERGADYGYAAAIAFVIFIILSLITLFNFRFTRMWEEVSENV
;
A
#
# COMPACT_ATOMS: atom_id res chain seq x y z
N MET A 1 42.55 27.19 -29.96
CA MET A 1 43.98 26.85 -29.84
C MET A 1 44.33 26.78 -28.36
N ASN A 2 45.28 25.94 -27.96
CA ASN A 2 45.32 25.39 -26.59
C ASN A 2 45.94 26.33 -25.54
N MET A 3 45.39 26.29 -24.32
CA MET A 3 46.19 26.09 -23.10
C MET A 3 45.36 25.40 -22.01
N LEU A 4 46.01 24.58 -21.19
CA LEU A 4 45.41 23.79 -20.11
C LEU A 4 45.99 24.21 -18.74
N LEU A 5 45.22 23.97 -17.68
CA LEU A 5 45.55 24.28 -16.27
C LEU A 5 46.80 23.53 -15.76
N PRO A 6 47.42 24.02 -14.68
CA PRO A 6 47.25 23.26 -13.44
C PRO A 6 47.10 24.07 -12.12
N LYS A 7 46.01 23.76 -11.41
CA LYS A 7 45.85 23.58 -9.94
C LYS A 7 46.75 24.31 -8.91
N LYS A 8 46.05 24.86 -7.90
CA LYS A 8 46.41 25.07 -6.47
C LYS A 8 47.43 26.16 -6.10
N GLN A 9 46.91 27.27 -5.56
CA GLN A 9 47.29 27.78 -4.22
C GLN A 9 46.32 28.88 -3.73
N CYS A 10 45.55 28.62 -2.67
CA CYS A 10 45.02 29.67 -1.79
C CYS A 10 44.54 29.08 -0.44
N LEU A 11 44.58 29.90 0.61
CA LEU A 11 43.93 29.75 1.94
C LEU A 11 43.98 28.38 2.64
N ARG A 12 44.88 28.24 3.61
CA ARG A 12 44.93 27.12 4.59
C ARG A 12 44.82 27.66 6.02
N TYR A 13 43.61 28.03 6.46
CA TYR A 13 43.39 28.61 7.80
C TYR A 13 42.06 28.24 8.48
N LEU A 14 41.68 26.96 8.44
CA LEU A 14 40.67 26.39 9.34
C LEU A 14 41.27 25.22 10.14
N ARG A 15 40.97 25.18 11.45
CA ARG A 15 41.33 24.06 12.34
C ARG A 15 40.23 22.99 12.25
N PRO A 16 40.57 21.69 12.37
CA PRO A 16 39.56 20.65 12.47
C PRO A 16 38.79 20.76 13.80
N ILE A 17 37.46 20.72 13.71
CA ILE A 17 36.59 20.48 14.86
C ILE A 17 36.51 18.96 15.06
N PRO A 18 36.75 18.42 16.27
CA PRO A 18 36.66 16.98 16.50
C PRO A 18 35.20 16.52 16.57
N VAL A 19 34.70 15.95 15.48
CA VAL A 19 33.41 15.26 15.46
C VAL A 19 33.52 13.93 16.22
N PRO A 20 32.69 13.65 17.24
CA PRO A 20 32.74 12.39 17.97
C PRO A 20 32.15 11.24 17.16
N LEU A 21 33.01 10.36 16.61
CA LEU A 21 32.59 9.11 15.97
C LEU A 21 31.99 8.13 16.99
N HIS A 22 30.67 8.18 17.19
CA HIS A 22 29.95 7.24 18.06
C HIS A 22 28.57 6.81 17.52
N LEU A 23 28.50 6.41 16.24
CA LEU A 23 27.29 5.79 15.67
C LEU A 23 27.51 4.57 14.74
N PHE A 24 28.76 4.18 14.45
CA PHE A 24 29.09 3.09 13.52
C PHE A 24 29.86 1.92 14.18
N ARG A 25 29.31 1.33 15.26
CA ARG A 25 29.92 0.12 15.87
C ARG A 25 29.01 -0.84 16.66
N TYR A 26 27.75 -1.00 16.26
CA TYR A 26 26.87 -2.05 16.82
C TYR A 26 26.13 -2.86 15.73
N VAL A 27 26.91 -3.63 14.98
CA VAL A 27 26.45 -4.92 14.43
C VAL A 27 26.82 -6.01 15.45
N MET A 28 26.02 -7.08 15.50
CA MET A 28 26.11 -8.28 16.36
C MET A 28 27.53 -8.78 16.70
N PRO A 29 27.76 -9.37 17.90
CA PRO A 29 27.20 -10.71 18.18
C PRO A 29 26.70 -11.01 19.61
N LEU A 30 25.96 -12.13 19.70
CA LEU A 30 25.63 -12.83 20.94
C LEU A 30 26.88 -13.41 21.62
N LYS A 31 26.91 -13.43 22.97
CA LYS A 31 27.30 -14.61 23.77
C LYS A 31 26.88 -14.50 25.24
N MET A 32 27.05 -15.59 25.99
CA MET A 32 26.35 -15.91 27.26
C MET A 32 26.98 -15.35 28.54
N LYS A 33 26.22 -15.40 29.64
CA LYS A 33 26.63 -15.13 31.04
C LYS A 33 27.62 -16.18 31.57
N ILE A 34 28.44 -15.79 32.56
CA ILE A 34 28.86 -16.56 33.77
C ILE A 34 29.57 -15.59 34.77
N LEU A 35 29.88 -16.02 36.00
CA LEU A 35 30.13 -15.18 37.20
C LEU A 35 31.58 -14.62 37.41
N PRO A 36 31.78 -13.69 38.38
CA PRO A 36 33.05 -12.95 38.67
C PRO A 36 33.74 -13.48 39.97
N PRO A 37 34.57 -12.74 40.77
CA PRO A 37 35.26 -11.44 40.61
C PRO A 37 36.78 -11.45 41.02
N LEU A 38 37.51 -10.32 40.86
CA LEU A 38 38.75 -10.01 41.60
C LEU A 38 39.07 -8.50 41.61
N ALA A 39 39.98 -8.04 42.49
CA ALA A 39 40.19 -6.61 42.83
C ALA A 39 41.66 -6.24 43.15
N LYS A 40 41.95 -4.93 43.33
CA LYS A 40 43.27 -4.27 43.56
C LYS A 40 44.17 -4.21 42.31
N LEU A 41 45.15 -3.30 42.15
CA LEU A 41 45.56 -2.08 42.90
C LEU A 41 45.22 -0.81 42.03
N VAL A 42 45.82 0.41 42.02
CA VAL A 42 47.02 1.07 42.61
C VAL A 42 46.69 2.56 42.92
N LYS A 43 47.54 3.26 43.69
CA LYS A 43 47.60 4.74 43.83
C LYS A 43 49.05 5.21 43.77
N LEU A 44 49.35 6.36 43.17
CA LEU A 44 50.50 7.29 43.37
C LEU A 44 50.40 8.44 42.31
N ALA A 45 50.88 9.68 42.47
CA ALA A 45 51.05 10.58 43.62
C ALA A 45 51.30 12.06 43.15
N TRP A 46 51.33 13.02 44.08
CA TRP A 46 51.70 14.46 43.92
C TRP A 46 53.18 14.60 43.42
N PRO A 47 53.69 15.76 42.89
CA PRO A 47 53.53 17.09 43.53
C PRO A 47 53.32 18.35 42.64
N CYS A 48 53.18 19.51 43.30
CA CYS A 48 52.99 20.86 42.72
C CYS A 48 54.17 21.81 43.04
N GLN A 49 54.08 23.06 42.54
CA GLN A 49 54.89 24.28 42.81
C GLN A 49 56.11 24.56 41.89
N PRO A 50 56.59 25.82 41.76
CA PRO A 50 55.81 27.08 41.68
C PRO A 50 56.34 28.16 40.68
N SER A 51 55.41 28.93 40.08
CA SER A 51 55.54 30.36 39.68
C SER A 51 56.59 30.84 38.64
N ARG A 52 56.17 31.72 37.71
CA ARG A 52 56.76 33.05 37.44
C ARG A 52 56.02 33.82 36.32
N LYS A 53 55.58 35.06 36.65
CA LYS A 53 55.24 36.22 35.79
C LYS A 53 54.12 36.11 34.71
N CYS A 54 53.18 37.06 34.83
CA CYS A 54 52.21 37.54 33.81
C CYS A 54 52.87 38.63 32.91
N PRO A 55 52.20 39.27 31.90
CA PRO A 55 50.75 39.34 31.65
C PRO A 55 50.22 39.35 30.19
N GLN A 56 48.88 39.40 30.07
CA GLN A 56 48.05 39.83 28.92
C GLN A 56 48.06 38.95 27.64
N PHE A 57 46.99 38.88 26.83
CA PHE A 57 45.70 39.59 26.81
C PHE A 57 44.56 38.64 26.33
N GLY A 58 43.31 38.85 26.78
CA GLY A 58 42.09 38.45 26.04
C GLY A 58 41.38 37.12 26.37
N GLN A 59 40.52 37.11 27.41
CA GLN A 59 39.38 36.18 27.55
C GLN A 59 38.15 36.93 28.12
N PRO A 60 36.90 36.54 27.79
CA PRO A 60 35.68 37.26 28.17
C PRO A 60 35.26 37.06 29.64
N LEU A 61 34.41 37.97 30.14
CA LEU A 61 34.36 38.37 31.55
C LEU A 61 33.10 37.90 32.33
N GLU A 62 32.69 36.63 32.22
CA GLU A 62 31.47 36.13 32.88
C GLU A 62 31.68 35.13 34.04
N MET A 63 32.84 34.48 34.16
CA MET A 63 33.07 33.38 35.14
C MET A 63 33.93 33.75 36.37
N GLN A 64 33.82 34.98 36.90
CA GLN A 64 34.54 35.37 38.15
C GLN A 64 33.68 36.07 39.23
N LEU A 65 32.37 36.26 39.03
CA LEU A 65 31.49 36.92 40.03
C LEU A 65 30.66 35.95 40.89
N ILE A 66 30.73 34.64 40.66
CA ILE A 66 29.90 33.62 41.36
C ILE A 66 30.74 32.86 42.41
N SER A 67 31.24 33.55 43.43
CA SER A 67 31.93 32.92 44.57
C SER A 67 31.86 33.66 45.92
N SER A 68 31.65 34.99 45.92
CA SER A 68 31.78 35.80 47.16
C SER A 68 30.47 36.18 47.89
N CYS A 69 29.29 35.90 47.32
CA CYS A 69 28.00 36.26 47.94
C CYS A 69 27.51 35.23 48.96
N LYS A 70 28.26 35.01 50.05
CA LYS A 70 27.85 34.09 51.13
C LYS A 70 28.21 34.57 52.55
N ALA A 71 27.94 35.84 52.86
CA ALA A 71 27.94 36.35 54.24
C ALA A 71 26.97 37.54 54.41
N ASN A 72 26.35 37.59 55.60
CA ASN A 72 25.67 38.69 56.30
C ASN A 72 25.17 39.93 55.53
N ASN A 73 23.87 40.20 55.67
CA ASN A 73 23.18 41.42 55.24
C ASN A 73 23.36 42.57 56.26
N PRO A 74 23.98 43.69 55.85
CA PRO A 74 23.54 45.01 56.32
C PRO A 74 23.32 46.01 55.17
N ALA A 75 22.85 45.56 54.00
CA ALA A 75 22.77 46.37 52.77
C ALA A 75 21.57 47.36 52.71
N LYS A 76 20.70 47.38 53.73
CA LYS A 76 19.44 48.16 53.70
C LYS A 76 19.60 49.69 53.80
N LYS A 77 20.82 50.22 53.97
CA LYS A 77 21.10 51.67 54.19
C LYS A 77 21.74 52.42 53.00
N HIS A 78 22.25 51.73 51.97
CA HIS A 78 22.92 52.37 50.81
C HIS A 78 22.12 52.32 49.49
N LEU A 79 20.94 51.69 49.48
CA LEU A 79 20.07 51.54 48.30
C LEU A 79 19.40 52.84 47.78
N LYS A 80 19.86 54.01 48.26
CA LYS A 80 19.51 55.35 47.72
C LYS A 80 20.62 56.01 46.88
N MET A 81 21.77 55.36 46.69
CA MET A 81 22.91 55.88 45.90
C MET A 81 23.28 54.96 44.73
N LEU A 82 22.29 54.51 43.96
CA LEU A 82 22.49 53.83 42.68
C LEU A 82 21.92 54.71 41.55
N PRO A 83 22.70 54.99 40.49
CA PRO A 83 22.19 55.80 39.37
C PRO A 83 21.08 55.03 38.62
N PRO A 84 20.10 55.74 38.03
CA PRO A 84 18.83 55.15 37.56
C PRO A 84 18.98 54.05 36.49
N LYS A 85 20.14 53.96 35.82
CA LYS A 85 20.43 52.93 34.81
C LYS A 85 20.49 51.49 35.36
N PHE A 86 20.68 51.27 36.67
CA PHE A 86 20.74 49.92 37.25
C PHE A 86 19.40 49.37 37.77
N VAL A 87 18.36 50.22 37.85
CA VAL A 87 17.00 49.80 38.25
C VAL A 87 16.39 48.74 37.31
N PRO A 88 16.47 48.84 35.96
CA PRO A 88 15.96 47.78 35.08
C PRO A 88 16.71 46.45 35.27
N LEU A 89 18.04 46.46 35.39
CA LEU A 89 18.85 45.24 35.57
C LEU A 89 18.45 44.48 36.85
N LEU A 90 18.18 45.19 37.95
CA LEU A 90 17.72 44.59 39.20
C LEU A 90 16.27 44.05 39.12
N LYS A 91 15.41 44.64 38.28
CA LYS A 91 14.11 44.04 37.94
C LYS A 91 14.29 42.76 37.13
N GLU A 92 15.16 42.78 36.12
CA GLU A 92 15.39 41.65 35.22
C GLU A 92 16.00 40.44 35.95
N ILE A 93 16.98 40.67 36.83
CA ILE A 93 17.53 39.64 37.72
C ILE A 93 16.45 39.08 38.66
N ARG A 94 15.58 39.93 39.24
CA ARG A 94 14.46 39.47 40.07
C ARG A 94 13.46 38.63 39.27
N VAL A 95 13.13 39.01 38.04
CA VAL A 95 12.23 38.25 37.16
C VAL A 95 12.83 36.88 36.84
N LYS A 96 14.10 36.82 36.41
CA LYS A 96 14.80 35.54 36.14
C LYS A 96 14.87 34.65 37.39
N TYR A 97 15.12 35.22 38.56
CA TYR A 97 15.15 34.47 39.83
C TYR A 97 13.76 33.95 40.24
N GLN A 98 12.70 34.76 40.09
CA GLN A 98 11.33 34.31 40.35
C GLN A 98 10.89 33.22 39.35
N GLN A 99 11.28 33.31 38.08
CA GLN A 99 11.07 32.25 37.09
C GLN A 99 11.77 30.95 37.50
N SER A 100 13.05 30.99 37.89
CA SER A 100 13.78 29.77 38.29
C SER A 100 13.31 29.15 39.62
N THR A 101 12.62 29.91 40.48
CA THR A 101 12.03 29.37 41.72
C THR A 101 10.57 28.90 41.57
N GLY A 102 9.87 29.34 40.51
CA GLY A 102 8.45 29.01 40.30
C GLY A 102 8.18 27.58 39.85
N GLU A 103 9.18 26.88 39.29
CA GLU A 103 9.00 25.54 38.71
C GLU A 103 9.04 24.39 39.74
N LEU A 104 9.39 24.65 41.00
CA LEU A 104 9.69 23.59 41.99
C LEU A 104 8.50 22.78 42.51
N VAL A 105 7.26 23.03 42.05
CA VAL A 105 6.03 22.42 42.60
C VAL A 105 5.14 21.71 41.55
N SER A 106 5.37 21.87 40.23
CA SER A 106 4.44 21.35 39.19
C SER A 106 4.96 20.39 38.08
N PRO A 107 6.24 19.99 37.95
CA PRO A 107 6.65 19.10 36.85
C PRO A 107 6.19 17.66 37.03
N VAL A 108 6.07 17.17 38.28
CA VAL A 108 5.73 15.77 38.58
C VAL A 108 4.29 15.44 38.14
N PHE A 109 3.29 16.22 38.59
CA PHE A 109 1.89 15.97 38.26
C PHE A 109 1.56 16.20 36.78
N ARG A 110 2.20 17.16 36.11
CA ARG A 110 2.02 17.39 34.67
C ARG A 110 2.55 16.21 33.85
N ASN A 111 3.66 15.60 34.27
CA ASN A 111 4.18 14.36 33.68
C ASN A 111 3.34 13.12 34.02
N LEU A 112 2.79 13.03 35.24
CA LEU A 112 1.97 11.87 35.63
C LEU A 112 0.68 11.79 34.81
N ARG A 113 -0.02 12.92 34.59
CA ARG A 113 -1.26 12.94 33.79
C ARG A 113 -1.03 12.60 32.31
N SER A 114 0.07 13.09 31.71
CA SER A 114 0.40 12.76 30.31
C SER A 114 0.86 11.31 30.15
N TYR A 115 1.59 10.76 31.14
CA TYR A 115 2.00 9.36 31.13
C TYR A 115 0.80 8.42 31.32
N LEU A 116 -0.10 8.71 32.27
CA LEU A 116 -1.37 7.96 32.43
C LEU A 116 -2.23 8.03 31.17
N GLY A 117 -2.37 9.21 30.55
CA GLY A 117 -3.10 9.35 29.28
C GLY A 117 -2.47 8.55 28.14
N THR A 118 -1.13 8.46 28.10
CA THR A 118 -0.40 7.62 27.13
C THR A 118 -0.67 6.14 27.38
N LEU A 119 -0.61 5.68 28.63
CA LEU A 119 -0.88 4.29 29.00
C LEU A 119 -2.32 3.89 28.68
N VAL A 120 -3.32 4.71 29.02
CA VAL A 120 -4.73 4.45 28.69
C VAL A 120 -4.94 4.40 27.17
N GLY A 121 -4.32 5.32 26.42
CA GLY A 121 -4.38 5.32 24.95
C GLY A 121 -3.78 4.05 24.33
N LEU A 122 -2.62 3.59 24.83
CA LEU A 122 -2.01 2.33 24.41
C LEU A 122 -2.87 1.12 24.81
N SER A 123 -3.38 1.05 26.04
CA SER A 123 -4.23 -0.07 26.47
C SER A 123 -5.53 -0.21 25.65
N LEU A 124 -6.12 0.90 25.20
CA LEU A 124 -7.29 0.87 24.30
C LEU A 124 -6.90 0.41 22.88
N LEU A 125 -5.77 0.89 22.36
CA LEU A 125 -5.24 0.49 21.06
C LEU A 125 -4.85 -1.01 21.05
N ASP A 126 -4.20 -1.48 22.11
CA ASP A 126 -3.78 -2.87 22.28
C ASP A 126 -4.97 -3.79 22.48
N GLY A 127 -5.98 -3.38 23.26
CA GLY A 127 -7.22 -4.15 23.44
C GLY A 127 -7.96 -4.37 22.11
N PHE A 128 -8.08 -3.32 21.30
CA PHE A 128 -8.66 -3.43 19.95
C PHE A 128 -7.76 -4.27 19.02
N ALA A 129 -6.45 -4.04 19.02
CA ALA A 129 -5.52 -4.76 18.16
C ALA A 129 -5.48 -6.26 18.48
N LEU A 130 -5.46 -6.65 19.75
CA LEU A 130 -5.47 -8.06 20.17
C LEU A 130 -6.78 -8.75 19.79
N TRP A 131 -7.93 -8.09 19.94
CA TRP A 131 -9.21 -8.61 19.45
C TRP A 131 -9.22 -8.78 17.93
N PHE A 132 -8.72 -7.79 17.18
CA PHE A 132 -8.67 -7.86 15.72
C PHE A 132 -7.68 -8.93 15.22
N ILE A 133 -6.50 -9.05 15.83
CA ILE A 133 -5.52 -10.09 15.54
C ILE A 133 -6.09 -11.48 15.87
N TYR A 134 -6.83 -11.64 16.96
CA TYR A 134 -7.48 -12.92 17.30
C TYR A 134 -8.43 -13.38 16.20
N ASN A 135 -9.32 -12.50 15.73
CA ASN A 135 -10.24 -12.84 14.64
C ASN A 135 -9.46 -13.16 13.35
N LEU A 136 -8.47 -12.34 12.97
CA LEU A 136 -7.63 -12.60 11.79
C LEU A 136 -6.88 -13.93 11.85
N LEU A 137 -6.49 -14.41 13.04
CA LEU A 137 -5.85 -15.72 13.21
C LEU A 137 -6.87 -16.87 13.18
N ALA A 138 -8.07 -16.67 13.72
CA ALA A 138 -9.18 -17.63 13.64
C ALA A 138 -9.66 -17.81 12.19
N ASP A 139 -9.74 -16.73 11.41
CA ASP A 139 -10.10 -16.72 9.99
C ASP A 139 -8.97 -17.23 9.06
N GLY A 140 -7.81 -17.63 9.62
CA GLY A 140 -6.66 -18.12 8.86
C GLY A 140 -5.86 -17.04 8.11
N VAL A 141 -6.05 -15.75 8.40
CA VAL A 141 -5.39 -14.62 7.74
C VAL A 141 -4.06 -14.24 8.45
N TRP A 142 -3.21 -15.25 8.66
CA TRP A 142 -1.98 -15.15 9.47
C TRP A 142 -1.06 -13.96 9.11
N PHE A 143 -0.85 -13.69 7.82
CA PHE A 143 0.04 -12.62 7.36
C PHE A 143 -0.43 -11.22 7.80
N LEU A 144 -1.73 -10.94 7.75
CA LEU A 144 -2.27 -9.65 8.19
C LEU A 144 -2.23 -9.54 9.71
N GLY A 145 -2.56 -10.62 10.44
CA GLY A 145 -2.45 -10.67 11.90
C GLY A 145 -1.03 -10.37 12.39
N ILE A 146 -0.02 -10.96 11.74
CA ILE A 146 1.40 -10.69 12.03
C ILE A 146 1.78 -9.24 11.69
N ALA A 147 1.32 -8.69 10.56
CA ALA A 147 1.61 -7.31 10.19
C ALA A 147 1.02 -6.30 11.19
N VAL A 148 -0.23 -6.48 11.60
CA VAL A 148 -0.89 -5.66 12.63
C VAL A 148 -0.17 -5.81 13.98
N PHE A 149 0.18 -7.03 14.39
CA PHE A 149 0.93 -7.28 15.64
C PHE A 149 2.26 -6.52 15.68
N LEU A 150 3.06 -6.60 14.60
CA LEU A 150 4.36 -5.93 14.53
C LEU A 150 4.23 -4.39 14.55
N VAL A 151 3.18 -3.84 13.93
CA VAL A 151 2.88 -2.40 13.95
C VAL A 151 2.47 -1.94 15.35
N THR A 152 1.55 -2.64 16.01
CA THR A 152 1.11 -2.38 17.40
C THR A 152 2.28 -2.47 18.38
N LEU A 153 3.14 -3.48 18.25
CA LEU A 153 4.35 -3.63 19.05
C LEU A 153 5.33 -2.46 18.82
N GLY A 154 5.51 -2.03 17.57
CA GLY A 154 6.34 -0.87 17.21
C GLY A 154 5.83 0.43 17.82
N ILE A 155 4.51 0.68 17.77
CA ILE A 155 3.86 1.84 18.40
C ILE A 155 4.12 1.84 19.91
N ASN A 156 3.91 0.71 20.58
CA ASN A 156 4.20 0.58 22.02
C ASN A 156 5.66 0.92 22.36
N ILE A 157 6.63 0.37 21.61
CA ILE A 157 8.05 0.64 21.83
C ILE A 157 8.36 2.14 21.68
N ILE A 158 7.76 2.82 20.69
CA ILE A 158 7.94 4.26 20.42
C ILE A 158 7.31 5.16 21.49
N PHE A 159 6.13 4.80 22.02
CA PHE A 159 5.43 5.60 23.02
C PHE A 159 5.87 5.32 24.47
N LEU A 160 6.39 4.13 24.77
CA LEU A 160 6.93 3.79 26.09
C LEU A 160 8.38 4.26 26.26
N ARG A 161 9.23 4.20 25.22
CA ARG A 161 10.60 4.74 25.29
C ARG A 161 10.62 6.26 25.17
N LYS A 162 11.43 6.92 26.00
CA LYS A 162 11.65 8.38 25.96
C LYS A 162 12.58 8.77 24.82
N ASP A 163 13.59 7.94 24.53
CA ASP A 163 14.62 8.18 23.52
C ASP A 163 14.04 8.21 22.09
N LEU A 164 12.89 7.55 21.90
CA LEU A 164 12.15 7.49 20.64
C LEU A 164 11.09 8.59 20.49
N TYR A 165 11.11 9.63 21.33
CA TYR A 165 10.15 10.74 21.28
C TYR A 165 9.95 11.37 19.87
N PRO A 166 11.00 11.59 19.04
CA PRO A 166 10.81 12.11 17.68
C PRO A 166 9.95 11.20 16.79
N LEU A 167 10.04 9.87 16.96
CA LEU A 167 9.30 8.92 16.13
C LEU A 167 7.79 8.94 16.39
N ARG A 168 7.32 9.47 17.53
CA ARG A 168 5.89 9.52 17.89
C ARG A 168 5.05 10.34 16.91
N TRP A 169 5.67 11.32 16.26
CA TRP A 169 5.05 12.15 15.22
C TRP A 169 4.99 11.45 13.86
N ILE A 170 5.90 10.51 13.61
CA ILE A 170 6.03 9.77 12.35
C ILE A 170 5.27 8.43 12.42
N SER A 171 5.14 7.83 13.61
CA SER A 171 4.59 6.48 13.79
C SER A 171 3.18 6.25 13.24
N PRO A 172 2.22 7.21 13.23
CA PRO A 172 0.93 6.99 12.56
C PRO A 172 1.09 6.86 11.04
N GLY A 173 1.93 7.70 10.42
CA GLY A 173 2.24 7.62 8.99
C GLY A 173 3.03 6.36 8.65
N LEU A 174 4.00 5.98 9.49
CA LEU A 174 4.77 4.74 9.33
C LEU A 174 3.89 3.49 9.45
N ALA A 175 2.94 3.46 10.39
CA ALA A 175 1.98 2.39 10.52
C ALA A 175 1.10 2.23 9.27
N LEU A 176 0.59 3.34 8.73
CA LEU A 176 -0.17 3.34 7.48
C LEU A 176 0.69 2.91 6.27
N ILE A 177 1.94 3.36 6.17
CA ILE A 177 2.87 2.93 5.12
C ILE A 177 3.15 1.41 5.22
N LEU A 178 3.34 0.88 6.44
CA LEU A 178 3.57 -0.54 6.65
C LEU A 178 2.35 -1.39 6.26
N LEU A 179 1.14 -0.98 6.65
CA LEU A 179 -0.09 -1.75 6.41
C LEU A 179 -0.69 -1.56 5.01
N LEU A 180 -0.52 -0.38 4.38
CA LEU A 180 -1.16 -0.03 3.10
C LEU A 180 -0.21 -0.04 1.90
N ALA A 181 1.11 -0.05 2.12
CA ALA A 181 2.09 -0.17 1.04
C ALA A 181 3.00 -1.41 1.20
N PHE A 182 3.66 -1.60 2.34
CA PHE A 182 4.57 -2.75 2.50
C PHE A 182 3.83 -4.09 2.59
N TYR A 183 2.72 -4.19 3.34
CA TYR A 183 1.95 -5.42 3.44
C TYR A 183 1.42 -5.91 2.06
N PRO A 184 0.77 -5.09 1.21
CA PRO A 184 0.37 -5.53 -0.13
C PRO A 184 1.54 -5.94 -1.02
N ILE A 185 2.71 -5.29 -0.91
CA ILE A 185 3.93 -5.69 -1.62
C ILE A 185 4.40 -7.06 -1.13
N LEU A 186 4.52 -7.27 0.18
CA LEU A 186 4.95 -8.54 0.77
C LEU A 186 3.95 -9.68 0.49
N PHE A 187 2.64 -9.39 0.50
CA PHE A 187 1.60 -10.35 0.12
C PHE A 187 1.71 -10.73 -1.37
N SER A 188 1.96 -9.76 -2.25
CA SER A 188 2.23 -10.03 -3.68
C SER A 188 3.48 -10.88 -3.85
N VAL A 189 4.56 -10.58 -3.11
CA VAL A 189 5.78 -11.40 -3.10
C VAL A 189 5.49 -12.82 -2.60
N TYR A 190 4.63 -13.01 -1.59
CA TYR A 190 4.19 -14.34 -1.15
C TYR A 190 3.39 -15.07 -2.23
N SER A 191 2.37 -14.44 -2.82
CA SER A 191 1.52 -15.04 -3.86
C SER A 191 2.31 -15.58 -5.05
N ALA A 192 3.43 -14.94 -5.40
CA ALA A 192 4.33 -15.38 -6.46
C ALA A 192 4.90 -16.81 -6.27
N PHE A 193 4.95 -17.32 -5.04
CA PHE A 193 5.42 -18.68 -4.71
C PHE A 193 4.24 -19.65 -4.44
N THR A 194 3.02 -19.31 -4.86
CA THR A 194 1.80 -20.12 -4.64
C THR A 194 1.05 -20.38 -5.95
N ASN A 195 0.16 -21.38 -5.94
CA ASN A 195 -0.78 -21.69 -7.04
C ASN A 195 -1.98 -20.72 -7.13
N TYR A 196 -1.98 -19.60 -6.40
CA TYR A 196 -3.13 -18.69 -6.23
C TYR A 196 -3.72 -18.25 -7.58
N SER A 197 -4.89 -18.78 -7.91
CA SER A 197 -5.52 -18.67 -9.22
C SER A 197 -7.03 -18.91 -9.10
N ASP A 198 -7.79 -18.67 -10.17
CA ASP A 198 -9.16 -19.18 -10.27
C ASP A 198 -9.18 -20.69 -9.97
N GLY A 199 -10.05 -21.10 -9.05
CA GLY A 199 -10.09 -22.46 -8.50
C GLY A 199 -9.24 -22.70 -7.26
N HIS A 200 -8.16 -21.92 -7.04
CA HIS A 200 -7.23 -22.05 -5.91
C HIS A 200 -7.25 -20.80 -4.99
N LEU A 201 -8.44 -20.22 -4.81
CA LEU A 201 -8.66 -18.98 -4.04
C LEU A 201 -8.88 -19.23 -2.54
N LEU A 202 -9.17 -20.47 -2.14
CA LEU A 202 -9.60 -20.84 -0.79
C LEU A 202 -8.48 -21.51 0.01
N THR A 203 -8.58 -21.50 1.34
CA THR A 203 -7.82 -22.45 2.17
C THR A 203 -8.37 -23.87 1.99
N LYS A 204 -7.60 -24.90 2.36
CA LYS A 204 -8.04 -26.31 2.25
C LYS A 204 -9.33 -26.57 3.02
N GLU A 205 -9.45 -26.02 4.23
CA GLU A 205 -10.65 -26.10 5.07
C GLU A 205 -11.85 -25.40 4.42
N GLN A 206 -11.65 -24.22 3.82
CA GLN A 206 -12.71 -23.50 3.10
C GLN A 206 -13.15 -24.23 1.82
N SER A 207 -12.22 -24.87 1.10
CA SER A 207 -12.52 -25.73 -0.06
C SER A 207 -13.35 -26.95 0.37
N ILE A 208 -12.91 -27.70 1.39
CA ILE A 208 -13.66 -28.83 1.97
C ILE A 208 -15.07 -28.37 2.36
N ASN A 209 -15.18 -27.32 3.19
CA ASN A 209 -16.46 -26.81 3.67
C ASN A 209 -17.37 -26.30 2.54
N ARG A 210 -16.82 -25.87 1.39
CA ARG A 210 -17.60 -25.49 0.21
C ARG A 210 -18.05 -26.70 -0.61
N ILE A 211 -17.23 -27.74 -0.72
CA ILE A 211 -17.55 -28.97 -1.46
C ILE A 211 -18.59 -29.82 -0.69
N THR A 212 -18.45 -29.97 0.63
CA THR A 212 -19.38 -30.77 1.47
C THR A 212 -20.75 -30.10 1.70
N GLN A 213 -21.03 -28.97 1.05
CA GLN A 213 -22.35 -28.32 1.03
C GLN A 213 -23.28 -28.87 -0.06
N ASP A 214 -22.75 -29.61 -1.04
CA ASP A 214 -23.57 -30.14 -2.13
C ASP A 214 -24.33 -31.40 -1.70
N TYR A 215 -25.67 -31.36 -1.86
CA TYR A 215 -26.57 -32.48 -1.62
C TYR A 215 -27.08 -33.08 -2.94
N TYR A 216 -27.47 -34.35 -2.91
CA TYR A 216 -28.14 -35.03 -4.03
C TYR A 216 -29.40 -35.76 -3.58
N LEU A 217 -30.23 -36.09 -4.58
CA LEU A 217 -31.35 -37.02 -4.45
C LEU A 217 -30.87 -38.41 -4.89
N PRO A 218 -30.84 -39.42 -4.01
CA PRO A 218 -30.61 -40.82 -4.40
C PRO A 218 -31.75 -41.35 -5.26
N GLU A 219 -31.46 -42.29 -6.17
CA GLU A 219 -32.43 -42.73 -7.19
C GLU A 219 -33.60 -43.55 -6.59
N ASP A 220 -33.38 -44.18 -5.43
CA ASP A 220 -34.39 -44.97 -4.70
C ASP A 220 -35.14 -44.19 -3.59
N THR A 221 -35.10 -42.85 -3.57
CA THR A 221 -35.77 -42.03 -2.54
C THR A 221 -37.10 -41.42 -3.00
N GLU A 222 -38.14 -41.54 -2.17
CA GLU A 222 -39.47 -40.98 -2.47
C GLU A 222 -39.46 -39.43 -2.47
N THR A 223 -40.08 -38.84 -3.49
CA THR A 223 -40.33 -37.40 -3.56
C THR A 223 -41.63 -37.02 -2.88
N PHE A 224 -41.56 -36.20 -1.83
CA PHE A 224 -42.73 -35.68 -1.14
C PHE A 224 -43.16 -34.34 -1.74
N SER A 225 -44.46 -34.17 -1.96
CA SER A 225 -45.06 -32.84 -1.98
C SER A 225 -45.20 -32.32 -0.55
N TRP A 226 -45.08 -31.01 -0.34
CA TRP A 226 -45.13 -30.41 1.01
C TRP A 226 -46.08 -29.22 1.13
N GLU A 227 -46.63 -29.09 2.33
CA GLU A 227 -47.32 -27.89 2.80
C GLU A 227 -46.64 -27.37 4.07
N LEU A 228 -46.48 -26.04 4.20
CA LEU A 228 -45.82 -25.41 5.34
C LEU A 228 -46.82 -25.10 6.45
N TYR A 229 -46.42 -25.40 7.69
CA TYR A 229 -47.14 -25.08 8.91
C TYR A 229 -46.23 -24.29 9.84
N ARG A 230 -46.78 -23.31 10.57
CA ARG A 230 -46.02 -22.44 11.47
C ARG A 230 -46.74 -22.25 12.81
N SER A 231 -46.00 -22.36 13.91
CA SER A 231 -46.51 -22.12 15.27
C SER A 231 -46.38 -20.63 15.65
N GLU A 232 -47.14 -20.18 16.65
CA GLU A 232 -47.07 -18.80 17.19
C GLU A 232 -45.67 -18.43 17.68
N ASN A 233 -44.91 -19.41 18.17
CA ASN A 233 -43.50 -19.25 18.58
C ASN A 233 -42.50 -19.12 17.39
N GLY A 234 -42.99 -19.10 16.15
CA GLY A 234 -42.19 -18.92 14.93
C GLY A 234 -41.70 -20.21 14.27
N ASN A 235 -41.64 -21.32 15.03
CA ASN A 235 -41.21 -22.65 14.57
C ASN A 235 -42.01 -23.16 13.36
N PHE A 236 -41.36 -23.95 12.51
CA PHE A 236 -41.95 -24.56 11.31
C PHE A 236 -42.13 -26.07 11.44
N ALA A 237 -43.12 -26.59 10.73
CA ALA A 237 -43.34 -28.02 10.45
C ALA A 237 -43.79 -28.19 9.00
N LEU A 238 -43.61 -29.37 8.42
CA LEU A 238 -44.10 -29.72 7.09
C LEU A 238 -45.12 -30.86 7.18
N LEU A 239 -46.23 -30.73 6.45
CA LEU A 239 -47.03 -31.88 6.06
C LEU A 239 -46.49 -32.40 4.73
N LEU A 240 -45.87 -33.57 4.75
CA LEU A 240 -45.36 -34.27 3.59
C LEU A 240 -46.45 -35.21 3.05
N THR A 241 -46.65 -35.26 1.73
CA THR A 241 -47.49 -36.26 1.05
C THR A 241 -46.67 -36.93 -0.04
N GLY A 242 -46.49 -38.25 0.07
CA GLY A 242 -45.74 -39.08 -0.88
C GLY A 242 -46.51 -39.38 -2.17
N GLU A 243 -45.87 -40.06 -3.11
CA GLU A 243 -46.44 -40.38 -4.42
C GLU A 243 -47.54 -41.45 -4.33
N ASN A 244 -47.46 -42.31 -3.30
CA ASN A 244 -48.50 -43.28 -2.94
C ASN A 244 -49.73 -42.64 -2.27
N GLY A 245 -49.67 -41.35 -1.93
CA GLY A 245 -50.72 -40.63 -1.20
C GLY A 245 -50.62 -40.72 0.32
N ASP A 246 -49.66 -41.50 0.85
CA ASP A 246 -49.32 -41.54 2.27
C ASP A 246 -48.83 -40.19 2.79
N ARG A 247 -49.13 -39.89 4.06
CA ARG A 247 -48.85 -38.58 4.68
C ARG A 247 -48.05 -38.68 5.95
N TYR A 248 -47.11 -37.76 6.10
CA TYR A 248 -46.20 -37.67 7.23
C TYR A 248 -46.14 -36.24 7.77
N TRP A 249 -46.29 -36.11 9.07
CA TRP A 249 -46.02 -34.88 9.81
C TRP A 249 -44.53 -34.85 10.14
N ALA A 250 -43.86 -33.77 9.73
CA ALA A 250 -42.40 -33.66 9.79
C ALA A 250 -41.99 -32.38 10.55
N LYS A 251 -41.20 -32.56 11.60
CA LYS A 251 -40.61 -31.49 12.42
C LYS A 251 -39.08 -31.62 12.43
N PRO A 252 -38.33 -30.55 12.75
CA PRO A 252 -36.92 -30.67 13.06
C PRO A 252 -36.67 -31.63 14.24
N ASP A 253 -35.63 -32.44 14.14
CA ASP A 253 -35.13 -33.37 15.17
C ASP A 253 -36.16 -34.38 15.74
N GLN A 254 -37.20 -34.72 14.98
CA GLN A 254 -38.24 -35.68 15.38
C GLN A 254 -38.55 -36.68 14.25
N PRO A 255 -38.91 -37.94 14.55
CA PRO A 255 -39.30 -38.91 13.54
C PRO A 255 -40.56 -38.46 12.78
N LEU A 256 -40.68 -38.92 11.53
CA LEU A 256 -41.85 -38.68 10.70
C LEU A 256 -43.07 -39.40 11.27
N GLU A 257 -44.09 -38.66 11.72
CA GLU A 257 -45.32 -39.24 12.26
C GLU A 257 -46.34 -39.44 11.13
N ALA A 258 -46.80 -40.68 10.91
CA ALA A 258 -47.80 -40.97 9.89
C ALA A 258 -49.16 -40.33 10.26
N LEU A 259 -49.73 -39.54 9.34
CA LEU A 259 -50.92 -38.71 9.59
C LEU A 259 -52.14 -39.25 8.80
N PRO A 260 -53.05 -40.00 9.46
CA PRO A 260 -54.15 -40.67 8.75
C PRO A 260 -55.29 -39.70 8.38
N GLY A 261 -55.36 -39.29 7.10
CA GLY A 261 -56.47 -38.53 6.56
C GLY A 261 -56.23 -37.98 5.14
N GLN A 262 -57.29 -37.82 4.34
CA GLN A 262 -57.20 -37.31 2.97
C GLN A 262 -57.25 -35.76 2.85
N GLU A 263 -57.71 -35.05 3.88
CA GLU A 263 -57.74 -33.57 3.90
C GLU A 263 -56.55 -33.00 4.67
N SER A 264 -55.97 -31.89 4.18
CA SER A 264 -54.93 -31.15 4.88
C SER A 264 -55.58 -30.23 5.92
N PRO A 265 -55.33 -30.39 7.23
CA PRO A 265 -56.00 -29.60 8.26
C PRO A 265 -55.49 -28.14 8.26
N GLU A 266 -56.35 -27.15 8.50
CA GLU A 266 -55.89 -25.75 8.61
C GLU A 266 -55.07 -25.47 9.88
N THR A 267 -55.24 -26.29 10.92
CA THR A 267 -54.40 -26.29 12.13
C THR A 267 -54.10 -27.72 12.59
N TYR A 268 -52.85 -27.99 12.97
CA TYR A 268 -52.44 -29.27 13.54
C TYR A 268 -51.32 -29.06 14.56
N ASP A 269 -51.41 -29.74 15.72
CA ASP A 269 -50.37 -29.77 16.76
C ASP A 269 -49.83 -28.39 17.23
N GLY A 270 -50.69 -27.36 17.23
CA GLY A 270 -50.28 -25.98 17.60
C GLY A 270 -49.53 -25.20 16.50
N PHE A 271 -49.59 -25.68 15.25
CA PHE A 271 -49.16 -24.98 14.05
C PHE A 271 -50.35 -24.66 13.15
N VAL A 272 -50.31 -23.51 12.49
CA VAL A 272 -51.31 -23.05 11.51
C VAL A 272 -50.75 -23.23 10.10
N ARG A 273 -51.58 -23.67 9.16
CA ARG A 273 -51.25 -23.84 7.74
C ARG A 273 -50.88 -22.49 7.11
N VAL A 274 -49.74 -22.43 6.44
CA VAL A 274 -49.24 -21.21 5.76
C VAL A 274 -49.63 -21.26 4.29
N SER A 275 -50.25 -20.18 3.79
CA SER A 275 -50.66 -20.11 2.38
C SER A 275 -49.45 -20.22 1.43
N ARG A 276 -49.63 -20.83 0.25
CA ARG A 276 -48.53 -21.06 -0.71
C ARG A 276 -47.89 -19.77 -1.26
N ALA A 277 -48.58 -18.64 -1.19
CA ALA A 277 -48.01 -17.32 -1.51
C ALA A 277 -47.15 -16.75 -0.37
N GLU A 278 -47.39 -17.19 0.86
CA GLU A 278 -46.69 -16.76 2.07
C GLU A 278 -45.52 -17.68 2.44
N SER A 279 -45.58 -18.98 2.14
CA SER A 279 -44.43 -19.90 2.34
C SER A 279 -43.19 -19.47 1.55
N ILE A 280 -43.36 -18.76 0.42
CA ILE A 280 -42.28 -18.13 -0.35
C ILE A 280 -41.43 -17.18 0.52
N LYS A 281 -42.03 -16.49 1.49
CA LYS A 281 -41.31 -15.56 2.40
C LYS A 281 -40.32 -16.29 3.33
N TYR A 282 -40.55 -17.57 3.57
CA TYR A 282 -39.77 -18.41 4.49
C TYR A 282 -38.93 -19.47 3.74
N LEU A 283 -38.93 -19.47 2.40
CA LEU A 283 -38.36 -20.54 1.60
C LEU A 283 -36.89 -20.84 1.93
N THR A 284 -36.04 -19.81 1.96
CA THR A 284 -34.61 -19.93 2.30
C THR A 284 -34.37 -20.39 3.74
N GLU A 285 -35.31 -20.14 4.65
CA GLU A 285 -35.25 -20.61 6.04
C GLU A 285 -35.56 -22.11 6.09
N ILE A 286 -36.65 -22.56 5.45
CA ILE A 286 -37.06 -23.98 5.44
C ILE A 286 -36.19 -24.87 4.55
N GLU A 287 -35.52 -24.33 3.52
CA GLU A 287 -34.51 -25.07 2.72
C GLU A 287 -33.25 -25.40 3.55
N SER A 288 -32.92 -24.58 4.56
CA SER A 288 -31.79 -24.82 5.46
C SER A 288 -32.06 -25.93 6.50
N ILE A 289 -33.34 -26.15 6.82
CA ILE A 289 -33.82 -27.06 7.87
C ILE A 289 -34.00 -28.49 7.30
N ALA A 290 -33.63 -29.49 8.10
CA ALA A 290 -34.01 -30.88 7.88
C ALA A 290 -35.23 -31.22 8.77
N PHE A 291 -36.27 -31.80 8.19
CA PHE A 291 -37.49 -32.21 8.90
C PHE A 291 -37.49 -33.75 8.99
N GLY A 292 -37.24 -34.27 10.19
CA GLY A 292 -36.88 -35.67 10.43
C GLY A 292 -35.83 -35.79 11.55
N VAL A 293 -35.23 -36.97 11.70
CA VAL A 293 -34.16 -37.21 12.68
C VAL A 293 -32.80 -36.95 12.04
N GLY A 294 -32.08 -35.92 12.52
CA GLY A 294 -30.69 -35.65 12.14
C GLY A 294 -30.52 -35.23 10.67
N GLU A 295 -29.32 -35.47 10.13
CA GLU A 295 -28.98 -35.04 8.75
C GLU A 295 -29.72 -35.83 7.66
N GLU A 296 -30.30 -36.98 8.00
CA GLU A 296 -31.15 -37.80 7.11
C GLU A 296 -32.61 -37.32 7.05
N GLY A 297 -32.94 -36.17 7.65
CA GLY A 297 -34.27 -35.57 7.55
C GLY A 297 -34.62 -35.09 6.13
N VAL A 298 -35.93 -35.01 5.85
CA VAL A 298 -36.46 -34.51 4.59
C VAL A 298 -36.21 -33.01 4.47
N ARG A 299 -35.65 -32.56 3.34
CA ARG A 299 -35.33 -31.16 3.04
C ARG A 299 -36.17 -30.65 1.88
N VAL A 300 -36.54 -29.37 1.92
CA VAL A 300 -37.20 -28.68 0.80
C VAL A 300 -36.23 -28.54 -0.37
N LYS A 301 -36.70 -28.90 -1.57
CA LYS A 301 -35.94 -28.84 -2.84
C LYS A 301 -36.53 -27.81 -3.81
N SER A 302 -37.82 -27.52 -3.70
CA SER A 302 -38.53 -26.53 -4.52
C SER A 302 -39.86 -26.12 -3.88
N LEU A 303 -40.54 -25.12 -4.45
CA LEU A 303 -41.90 -24.67 -4.12
C LEU A 303 -43.03 -25.72 -4.24
N SER A 304 -42.71 -26.98 -4.55
CA SER A 304 -43.65 -28.12 -4.57
C SER A 304 -43.06 -29.46 -4.17
N SER A 305 -41.74 -29.56 -3.93
CA SER A 305 -41.10 -30.83 -3.60
C SER A 305 -40.08 -30.72 -2.48
N ALA A 306 -40.06 -31.76 -1.65
CA ALA A 306 -39.11 -32.03 -0.60
C ALA A 306 -38.73 -33.51 -0.70
N ALA A 307 -37.53 -33.87 -0.26
CA ALA A 307 -37.05 -35.25 -0.33
C ALA A 307 -35.99 -35.52 0.73
N GLN A 308 -35.69 -36.79 0.99
CA GLN A 308 -34.54 -37.20 1.78
C GLN A 308 -33.26 -36.97 0.96
N LEU A 309 -32.57 -35.86 1.23
CA LEU A 309 -31.36 -35.47 0.50
C LEU A 309 -30.11 -35.95 1.25
N GLN A 310 -29.24 -36.68 0.57
CA GLN A 310 -27.95 -37.12 1.11
C GLN A 310 -26.84 -36.14 0.70
N LYS A 311 -25.80 -35.99 1.55
CA LYS A 311 -24.60 -35.20 1.20
C LYS A 311 -23.86 -35.91 0.08
N ARG A 312 -23.65 -35.24 -1.06
CA ARG A 312 -22.92 -35.84 -2.18
C ARG A 312 -21.47 -36.08 -1.81
N PHE A 313 -20.85 -35.11 -1.14
CA PHE A 313 -19.44 -35.17 -0.79
C PHE A 313 -19.25 -35.25 0.72
N VAL A 314 -18.49 -36.24 1.17
CA VAL A 314 -18.07 -36.38 2.57
C VAL A 314 -16.55 -36.42 2.65
N TYR A 315 -15.98 -35.53 3.45
CA TYR A 315 -14.54 -35.51 3.70
C TYR A 315 -14.17 -36.51 4.80
N ASN A 316 -13.15 -37.33 4.55
CA ASN A 316 -12.56 -38.27 5.50
C ASN A 316 -11.14 -37.80 5.85
N ALA A 317 -10.95 -37.44 7.12
CA ALA A 317 -9.70 -36.90 7.65
C ALA A 317 -8.58 -37.95 7.84
N ASP A 318 -8.91 -39.25 7.97
CA ASP A 318 -7.92 -40.32 8.20
C ASP A 318 -7.12 -40.66 6.93
N ILE A 319 -7.73 -40.43 5.76
CA ILE A 319 -7.14 -40.66 4.43
C ILE A 319 -6.97 -39.37 3.61
N ASP A 320 -7.27 -38.21 4.20
CA ASP A 320 -7.21 -36.87 3.60
C ASP A 320 -7.87 -36.81 2.20
N ALA A 321 -9.13 -37.24 2.12
CA ALA A 321 -9.84 -37.42 0.86
C ALA A 321 -11.33 -37.02 0.95
N ILE A 322 -11.88 -36.58 -0.17
CA ILE A 322 -13.31 -36.34 -0.35
C ILE A 322 -13.92 -37.52 -1.11
N ILE A 323 -15.01 -38.08 -0.58
CA ILE A 323 -15.73 -39.22 -1.16
C ILE A 323 -17.02 -38.71 -1.79
N ASP A 324 -17.20 -38.92 -3.09
CA ASP A 324 -18.47 -38.71 -3.80
C ASP A 324 -19.38 -39.92 -3.60
N GLN A 325 -20.39 -39.80 -2.74
CA GLN A 325 -21.36 -40.86 -2.44
C GLN A 325 -22.28 -41.19 -3.63
N LYS A 326 -22.43 -40.28 -4.60
CA LYS A 326 -23.24 -40.52 -5.80
C LYS A 326 -22.46 -41.28 -6.88
N GLN A 327 -21.15 -41.07 -6.99
CA GLN A 327 -20.31 -41.67 -8.04
C GLN A 327 -19.39 -42.78 -7.54
N GLU A 328 -19.33 -43.01 -6.22
CA GLU A 328 -18.38 -43.91 -5.53
C GLU A 328 -16.89 -43.57 -5.80
N ILE A 329 -16.60 -42.31 -6.16
CA ILE A 329 -15.25 -41.84 -6.47
C ILE A 329 -14.61 -41.21 -5.22
N VAL A 330 -13.40 -41.65 -4.89
CA VAL A 330 -12.56 -41.03 -3.84
C VAL A 330 -11.55 -40.08 -4.49
N TYR A 331 -11.53 -38.84 -4.02
CA TYR A 331 -10.62 -37.77 -4.44
C TYR A 331 -9.65 -37.42 -3.30
N TYR A 332 -8.40 -37.84 -3.43
CA TYR A 332 -7.35 -37.59 -2.43
C TYR A 332 -6.79 -36.17 -2.56
N ALA A 333 -6.39 -35.56 -1.45
CA ALA A 333 -5.78 -34.25 -1.46
C ALA A 333 -4.33 -34.30 -2.01
N ASP A 334 -4.10 -33.69 -3.16
CA ASP A 334 -2.77 -33.44 -3.70
C ASP A 334 -2.20 -32.14 -3.11
N GLY A 335 -1.12 -32.25 -2.32
CA GLY A 335 -0.50 -31.13 -1.63
C GLY A 335 0.48 -30.30 -2.47
N ASP A 336 0.91 -30.79 -3.63
CA ASP A 336 1.83 -30.09 -4.53
C ASP A 336 1.06 -29.25 -5.56
N LEU A 337 -0.08 -29.75 -6.04
CA LEU A 337 -1.02 -29.04 -6.92
C LEU A 337 -2.01 -28.16 -6.14
N GLY A 338 -2.42 -28.61 -4.95
CA GLY A 338 -3.47 -27.95 -4.15
C GLY A 338 -4.89 -28.32 -4.57
N SER A 339 -5.10 -29.55 -5.03
CA SER A 339 -6.37 -30.02 -5.57
C SER A 339 -6.85 -31.31 -4.91
N PHE A 340 -8.10 -31.69 -5.13
CA PHE A 340 -8.59 -33.03 -4.78
C PHE A 340 -8.67 -33.88 -6.06
N LEU A 341 -7.86 -34.93 -6.15
CA LEU A 341 -7.66 -35.75 -7.35
C LEU A 341 -8.14 -37.18 -7.15
N SER A 342 -8.91 -37.69 -8.10
CA SER A 342 -9.26 -39.11 -8.15
C SER A 342 -8.08 -39.97 -8.62
N VAL A 343 -8.19 -41.30 -8.42
CA VAL A 343 -7.20 -42.27 -8.91
C VAL A 343 -7.04 -42.26 -10.45
N THR A 344 -8.02 -41.73 -11.19
CA THR A 344 -7.93 -41.54 -12.65
C THR A 344 -7.40 -40.16 -13.06
N GLY A 345 -7.04 -39.30 -12.10
CA GLY A 345 -6.54 -37.94 -12.36
C GLY A 345 -7.63 -36.92 -12.66
N THR A 346 -8.90 -37.21 -12.35
CA THR A 346 -9.97 -36.19 -12.44
C THR A 346 -9.95 -35.28 -11.21
N GLU A 347 -9.94 -33.98 -11.46
CA GLU A 347 -9.90 -32.93 -10.44
C GLU A 347 -11.30 -32.56 -9.95
N LEU A 348 -11.44 -32.36 -8.64
CA LEU A 348 -12.65 -31.86 -7.97
C LEU A 348 -12.45 -30.39 -7.56
N PHE A 349 -13.36 -29.53 -8.00
CA PHE A 349 -13.32 -28.08 -7.85
C PHE A 349 -14.25 -27.60 -6.71
N PRO A 350 -13.89 -26.55 -5.94
CA PRO A 350 -12.64 -25.77 -6.01
C PRO A 350 -11.47 -26.46 -5.30
N GLY A 351 -10.27 -26.27 -5.83
CA GLY A 351 -9.02 -26.56 -5.12
C GLY A 351 -8.74 -25.55 -3.99
N TYR A 352 -7.49 -25.55 -3.52
CA TYR A 352 -7.02 -24.78 -2.38
C TYR A 352 -5.59 -24.24 -2.58
N GLN A 353 -5.26 -23.16 -1.88
CA GLN A 353 -3.96 -22.51 -2.03
C GLN A 353 -2.82 -23.34 -1.40
N VAL A 354 -1.78 -23.65 -2.18
CA VAL A 354 -0.51 -24.27 -1.73
C VAL A 354 0.71 -23.52 -2.26
N ALA A 355 1.88 -23.81 -1.69
CA ALA A 355 3.14 -23.18 -2.05
C ALA A 355 3.91 -23.98 -3.11
N VAL A 356 3.86 -23.53 -4.37
CA VAL A 356 4.56 -24.14 -5.53
C VAL A 356 6.04 -23.76 -5.64
N GLY A 357 6.56 -23.04 -4.65
CA GLY A 357 7.96 -22.61 -4.59
C GLY A 357 8.33 -21.75 -5.80
N LEU A 358 9.28 -22.21 -6.62
CA LEU A 358 9.78 -21.44 -7.76
C LEU A 358 9.02 -21.67 -9.08
N ASP A 359 7.97 -22.51 -9.12
CA ASP A 359 7.43 -22.93 -10.43
C ASP A 359 6.97 -21.76 -11.32
N ASN A 360 6.20 -20.80 -10.79
CA ASN A 360 5.79 -19.59 -11.51
C ASN A 360 6.97 -18.85 -12.18
N PHE A 361 8.13 -18.81 -11.52
CA PHE A 361 9.36 -18.22 -12.07
C PHE A 361 10.01 -19.12 -13.13
N THR A 362 10.03 -20.44 -12.95
CA THR A 362 10.56 -21.33 -14.00
C THR A 362 9.65 -21.36 -15.23
N ARG A 363 8.33 -21.32 -15.03
CA ARG A 363 7.30 -21.15 -16.05
C ARG A 363 7.50 -19.86 -16.82
N LEU A 364 7.73 -18.72 -16.14
CA LEU A 364 8.05 -17.44 -16.78
C LEU A 364 9.33 -17.53 -17.63
N ILE A 365 10.41 -18.09 -17.08
CA ILE A 365 11.71 -18.20 -17.76
C ILE A 365 11.67 -19.15 -18.96
N LYS A 366 10.91 -20.25 -18.88
CA LYS A 366 10.72 -21.23 -19.96
C LYS A 366 9.65 -20.80 -20.98
N SER A 367 8.84 -19.78 -20.68
CA SER A 367 7.70 -19.41 -21.52
C SER A 367 8.14 -18.72 -22.81
N PRO A 368 7.55 -19.09 -23.97
CA PRO A 368 7.68 -18.33 -25.22
C PRO A 368 7.29 -16.84 -25.10
N ALA A 369 6.53 -16.46 -24.06
CA ALA A 369 6.25 -15.07 -23.71
C ALA A 369 7.53 -14.25 -23.49
N LEU A 370 8.53 -14.83 -22.81
CA LEU A 370 9.77 -14.15 -22.43
C LEU A 370 10.79 -14.11 -23.58
N SER A 371 10.85 -15.17 -24.40
CA SER A 371 11.70 -15.21 -25.59
C SER A 371 11.14 -14.46 -26.80
N GLY A 372 9.85 -14.11 -26.78
CA GLY A 372 9.15 -13.40 -27.85
C GLY A 372 9.07 -11.88 -27.60
N PRO A 373 7.87 -11.29 -27.43
CA PRO A 373 7.67 -9.84 -27.44
C PRO A 373 8.22 -9.11 -26.22
N PHE A 374 8.60 -9.81 -25.14
CA PHE A 374 9.01 -9.19 -23.87
C PHE A 374 10.10 -8.12 -24.02
N LEU A 375 11.17 -8.35 -24.80
CA LEU A 375 12.24 -7.38 -24.99
C LEU A 375 11.75 -6.10 -25.70
N GLN A 376 10.86 -6.25 -26.70
CA GLN A 376 10.26 -5.13 -27.40
C GLN A 376 9.34 -4.31 -26.47
N VAL A 377 8.54 -5.00 -25.65
CA VAL A 377 7.66 -4.40 -24.63
C VAL A 377 8.48 -3.69 -23.55
N PHE A 378 9.58 -4.29 -23.07
CA PHE A 378 10.47 -3.70 -22.07
C PHE A 378 11.17 -2.43 -22.58
N LEU A 379 11.76 -2.48 -23.78
CA LEU A 379 12.39 -1.31 -24.40
C LEU A 379 11.37 -0.20 -24.66
N TRP A 380 10.16 -0.54 -25.13
CA TRP A 380 9.09 0.44 -25.25
C TRP A 380 8.65 1.00 -23.90
N THR A 381 8.58 0.20 -22.83
CA THR A 381 8.24 0.67 -21.47
C THR A 381 9.23 1.73 -20.97
N ILE A 382 10.53 1.51 -21.15
CA ILE A 382 11.57 2.49 -20.81
C ILE A 382 11.42 3.77 -21.65
N VAL A 383 11.26 3.63 -22.97
CA VAL A 383 11.14 4.76 -23.90
C VAL A 383 9.87 5.58 -23.61
N PHE A 384 8.74 4.92 -23.39
CA PHE A 384 7.48 5.54 -23.00
C PHE A 384 7.60 6.31 -21.68
N ALA A 385 8.16 5.68 -20.65
CA ALA A 385 8.35 6.32 -19.35
C ALA A 385 9.29 7.53 -19.44
N PHE A 386 10.42 7.40 -20.14
CA PHE A 386 11.39 8.48 -20.34
C PHE A 386 10.80 9.66 -21.13
N ILE A 387 10.20 9.41 -22.30
CA ILE A 387 9.60 10.48 -23.13
C ILE A 387 8.42 11.13 -22.40
N SER A 388 7.61 10.37 -21.66
CA SER A 388 6.51 10.92 -20.84
C SER A 388 7.03 11.88 -19.76
N VAL A 389 8.08 11.50 -19.01
CA VAL A 389 8.67 12.39 -18.01
C VAL A 389 9.29 13.62 -18.66
N VAL A 390 10.09 13.46 -19.72
CA VAL A 390 10.77 14.59 -20.38
C VAL A 390 9.75 15.56 -21.01
N SER A 391 8.74 15.07 -21.72
CA SER A 391 7.74 15.93 -22.37
C SER A 391 6.84 16.66 -21.36
N THR A 392 6.33 15.96 -20.34
CA THR A 392 5.51 16.58 -19.29
C THR A 392 6.30 17.58 -18.46
N PHE A 393 7.56 17.27 -18.15
CA PHE A 393 8.46 18.18 -17.45
C PHE A 393 8.77 19.43 -18.28
N MET A 394 9.14 19.29 -19.55
CA MET A 394 9.49 20.43 -20.40
C MET A 394 8.28 21.35 -20.66
N LEU A 395 7.09 20.78 -20.95
CA LEU A 395 5.87 21.58 -21.11
C LEU A 395 5.44 22.22 -19.78
N GLY A 396 5.52 21.48 -18.66
CA GLY A 396 5.19 21.99 -17.34
C GLY A 396 6.11 23.12 -16.89
N LEU A 397 7.43 22.97 -17.07
CA LEU A 397 8.44 23.98 -16.77
C LEU A 397 8.27 25.23 -17.67
N PHE A 398 8.05 25.04 -18.97
CA PHE A 398 7.77 26.14 -19.89
C PHE A 398 6.54 26.96 -19.45
N LEU A 399 5.41 26.29 -19.17
CA LEU A 399 4.19 26.96 -18.70
C LEU A 399 4.38 27.60 -17.32
N ALA A 400 5.14 26.98 -16.41
CA ALA A 400 5.47 27.57 -15.11
C ALA A 400 6.26 28.87 -15.26
N LEU A 401 7.30 28.89 -16.10
CA LEU A 401 8.12 30.08 -16.38
C LEU A 401 7.31 31.19 -17.05
N VAL A 402 6.44 30.85 -18.01
CA VAL A 402 5.54 31.82 -18.64
C VAL A 402 4.59 32.42 -17.60
N LEU A 403 3.97 31.61 -16.74
CA LEU A 403 3.00 32.05 -15.72
C LEU A 403 3.61 32.78 -14.51
N ASP A 404 4.94 32.76 -14.34
CA ASP A 404 5.64 33.55 -13.33
C ASP A 404 6.19 34.88 -13.89
N SER A 405 6.22 35.04 -15.22
CA SER A 405 6.64 36.28 -15.88
C SER A 405 5.68 37.45 -15.55
N PRO A 406 6.20 38.63 -15.14
CA PRO A 406 5.37 39.77 -14.75
C PRO A 406 4.55 40.38 -15.91
N GLY A 407 4.84 40.01 -17.16
CA GLY A 407 4.12 40.48 -18.34
C GLY A 407 2.80 39.77 -18.63
N ILE A 408 2.46 38.67 -17.93
CA ILE A 408 1.24 37.91 -18.20
C ILE A 408 0.01 38.52 -17.51
N PRO A 409 -1.07 38.85 -18.24
CA PRO A 409 -2.33 39.30 -17.63
C PRO A 409 -3.09 38.14 -16.97
N LEU A 410 -3.71 38.40 -15.81
CA LEU A 410 -4.51 37.45 -15.04
C LEU A 410 -3.87 36.04 -14.85
N PRO A 411 -2.59 35.93 -14.44
CA PRO A 411 -1.86 34.66 -14.41
C PRO A 411 -2.49 33.63 -13.45
N LYS A 412 -3.24 34.09 -12.43
CA LYS A 412 -4.04 33.23 -11.55
C LYS A 412 -5.15 32.49 -12.30
N VAL A 413 -5.86 33.17 -13.22
CA VAL A 413 -6.96 32.58 -13.99
C VAL A 413 -6.42 31.58 -15.02
N ILE A 414 -5.36 31.98 -15.75
CA ILE A 414 -4.71 31.11 -16.74
C ILE A 414 -4.14 29.85 -16.06
N ARG A 415 -3.47 30.00 -14.90
CA ARG A 415 -2.98 28.87 -14.10
C ARG A 415 -4.10 27.93 -13.66
N SER A 416 -5.26 28.44 -13.22
CA SER A 416 -6.42 27.60 -12.88
C SER A 416 -6.97 26.83 -14.09
N LEU A 417 -7.09 27.48 -15.26
CA LEU A 417 -7.57 26.83 -16.49
C LEU A 417 -6.61 25.72 -16.97
N LEU A 418 -5.29 25.95 -16.88
CA LEU A 418 -4.26 24.98 -17.25
C LEU A 418 -4.12 23.81 -16.24
N ILE A 419 -4.72 23.89 -15.06
CA ILE A 419 -4.79 22.80 -14.07
C ILE A 419 -5.97 21.86 -14.33
N LEU A 420 -7.00 22.29 -15.09
CA LEU A 420 -8.22 21.50 -15.34
C LEU A 420 -7.97 20.06 -15.84
N PRO A 421 -7.00 19.75 -16.73
CA PRO A 421 -6.76 18.37 -17.17
C PRO A 421 -6.37 17.39 -16.04
N TYR A 422 -5.77 17.91 -14.96
CA TYR A 422 -5.38 17.13 -13.78
C TYR A 422 -6.47 17.12 -12.69
N ALA A 423 -7.43 18.05 -12.75
CA ALA A 423 -8.59 18.08 -11.87
C ALA A 423 -9.71 17.11 -12.32
N VAL A 424 -9.72 16.71 -13.60
CA VAL A 424 -10.66 15.73 -14.16
C VAL A 424 -10.14 14.30 -13.92
N PRO A 425 -10.98 13.33 -13.50
CA PRO A 425 -10.56 11.94 -13.35
C PRO A 425 -9.97 11.35 -14.65
N GLY A 426 -8.71 10.93 -14.60
CA GLY A 426 -7.94 10.52 -15.78
C GLY A 426 -8.59 9.42 -16.62
N VAL A 427 -9.32 8.48 -16.00
CA VAL A 427 -10.08 7.42 -16.70
C VAL A 427 -11.04 8.00 -17.74
N ILE A 428 -11.85 8.99 -17.33
CA ILE A 428 -12.84 9.64 -18.21
C ILE A 428 -12.10 10.40 -19.32
N LEU A 429 -11.01 11.08 -18.96
CA LEU A 429 -10.25 11.91 -19.89
C LEU A 429 -9.52 11.08 -20.96
N ILE A 430 -9.00 9.89 -20.63
CA ILE A 430 -8.43 8.94 -21.61
C ILE A 430 -9.51 8.47 -22.58
N LEU A 431 -10.72 8.15 -22.10
CA LEU A 431 -11.84 7.73 -22.94
C LEU A 431 -12.35 8.86 -23.85
N ILE A 432 -12.37 10.11 -23.37
CA ILE A 432 -12.64 11.29 -24.21
C ILE A 432 -11.60 11.41 -25.32
N TRP A 433 -10.30 11.30 -25.01
CA TRP A 433 -9.25 11.35 -26.03
C TRP A 433 -9.32 10.19 -27.04
N ARG A 434 -9.62 8.96 -26.60
CA ARG A 434 -9.92 7.80 -27.46
C ARG A 434 -11.06 8.10 -28.44
N GLY A 435 -12.11 8.79 -27.98
CA GLY A 435 -13.21 9.28 -28.83
C GLY A 435 -12.78 10.35 -29.83
N LEU A 436 -12.06 11.38 -29.35
CA LEU A 436 -11.58 12.50 -30.18
C LEU A 436 -10.62 12.06 -31.29
N LEU A 437 -9.80 11.03 -31.04
CA LEU A 437 -8.82 10.46 -31.97
C LEU A 437 -9.39 9.30 -32.82
N ASN A 438 -10.69 8.99 -32.73
CA ASN A 438 -11.32 7.88 -33.46
C ASN A 438 -11.17 8.03 -35.00
N PRO A 439 -10.79 6.98 -35.76
CA PRO A 439 -10.51 7.09 -37.20
C PRO A 439 -11.66 7.58 -38.09
N HIS A 440 -12.92 7.42 -37.68
CA HIS A 440 -14.09 7.68 -38.52
C HIS A 440 -14.98 8.81 -38.01
N LEU A 441 -15.10 8.96 -36.68
CA LEU A 441 -15.98 9.93 -36.02
C LEU A 441 -15.22 10.91 -35.11
N GLY A 442 -13.91 10.75 -34.98
CA GLY A 442 -13.09 11.57 -34.09
C GLY A 442 -12.86 12.96 -34.68
N VAL A 443 -13.26 14.00 -33.93
CA VAL A 443 -13.16 15.41 -34.34
C VAL A 443 -11.73 15.76 -34.78
N VAL A 444 -10.71 15.24 -34.10
CA VAL A 444 -9.30 15.51 -34.45
C VAL A 444 -8.99 15.00 -35.86
N ASN A 445 -9.41 13.80 -36.22
CA ASN A 445 -9.15 13.23 -37.55
C ASN A 445 -9.97 13.90 -38.63
N LEU A 446 -11.24 14.23 -38.35
CA LEU A 446 -12.09 14.94 -39.31
C LEU A 446 -11.52 16.33 -39.62
N THR A 447 -11.03 17.06 -38.61
CA THR A 447 -10.35 18.36 -38.81
C THR A 447 -9.01 18.20 -39.53
N LEU A 448 -8.18 17.21 -39.18
CA LEU A 448 -6.89 16.97 -39.87
C LEU A 448 -7.09 16.59 -41.34
N MET A 449 -8.04 15.69 -41.65
CA MET A 449 -8.43 15.37 -43.03
C MET A 449 -8.94 16.60 -43.78
N GLN A 450 -9.74 17.46 -43.13
CA GLN A 450 -10.28 18.68 -43.76
C GLN A 450 -9.20 19.74 -44.06
N TRP A 451 -8.21 19.91 -43.17
CA TRP A 451 -7.19 20.96 -43.29
C TRP A 451 -5.95 20.53 -44.07
N PHE A 452 -5.57 19.24 -44.00
CA PHE A 452 -4.30 18.73 -44.54
C PHE A 452 -4.48 17.57 -45.53
N GLY A 453 -5.72 17.09 -45.77
CA GLY A 453 -6.00 15.95 -46.64
C GLY A 453 -5.57 14.59 -46.08
N TRP A 454 -5.07 14.56 -44.84
CA TRP A 454 -4.49 13.38 -44.19
C TRP A 454 -4.66 13.46 -42.67
N ALA A 455 -4.80 12.31 -42.01
CA ALA A 455 -4.81 12.17 -40.56
C ALA A 455 -4.04 10.92 -40.10
N PRO A 456 -3.40 10.92 -38.92
CA PRO A 456 -2.71 9.75 -38.37
C PRO A 456 -3.62 8.55 -38.09
N ALA A 457 -3.08 7.35 -38.29
CA ALA A 457 -3.76 6.09 -37.97
C ALA A 457 -3.58 5.68 -36.49
N TRP A 458 -4.07 6.50 -35.55
CA TRP A 458 -3.84 6.43 -34.08
C TRP A 458 -4.15 5.09 -33.38
N PHE A 459 -4.75 4.12 -34.05
CA PHE A 459 -5.11 2.81 -33.51
C PHE A 459 -4.52 1.63 -34.29
N SER A 460 -4.14 1.86 -35.56
CA SER A 460 -3.78 0.79 -36.51
C SER A 460 -2.30 0.82 -36.88
N ASP A 461 -1.66 1.99 -36.87
CA ASP A 461 -0.22 2.11 -37.10
C ASP A 461 0.57 2.09 -35.78
N PRO A 462 1.61 1.24 -35.63
CA PRO A 462 2.40 1.15 -34.41
C PRO A 462 3.08 2.44 -33.95
N PHE A 463 3.45 3.36 -34.85
CA PHE A 463 4.10 4.62 -34.50
C PHE A 463 3.07 5.68 -34.08
N TRP A 464 2.02 5.89 -34.87
CA TRP A 464 0.98 6.86 -34.56
C TRP A 464 0.17 6.48 -33.31
N THR A 465 -0.02 5.19 -33.05
CA THR A 465 -0.60 4.72 -31.78
C THR A 465 0.25 5.13 -30.58
N LYS A 466 1.57 4.95 -30.66
CA LYS A 466 2.52 5.38 -29.61
C LYS A 466 2.53 6.89 -29.43
N MET A 467 2.47 7.65 -30.53
CA MET A 467 2.39 9.11 -30.47
C MET A 467 1.05 9.61 -29.89
N GLY A 468 -0.06 8.93 -30.19
CA GLY A 468 -1.37 9.23 -29.58
C GLY A 468 -1.36 9.02 -28.07
N ILE A 469 -0.86 7.86 -27.61
CA ILE A 469 -0.68 7.56 -26.19
C ILE A 469 0.22 8.58 -25.49
N LEU A 470 1.35 8.95 -26.10
CA LEU A 470 2.26 9.97 -25.57
C LEU A 470 1.58 11.36 -25.50
N LEU A 471 0.76 11.73 -26.49
CA LEU A 471 0.00 12.98 -26.50
C LEU A 471 -1.05 13.02 -25.38
N VAL A 472 -1.80 11.93 -25.17
CA VAL A 472 -2.77 11.81 -24.09
C VAL A 472 -2.08 11.86 -22.73
N ASN A 473 -0.97 11.15 -22.56
CA ASN A 473 -0.20 11.15 -21.32
C ASN A 473 0.47 12.52 -21.05
N LEU A 474 0.91 13.23 -22.09
CA LEU A 474 1.38 14.61 -22.00
C LEU A 474 0.27 15.54 -21.48
N TYR A 475 -0.94 15.46 -22.07
CA TYR A 475 -2.10 16.26 -21.66
C TYR A 475 -2.50 16.02 -20.19
N LEU A 476 -2.40 14.77 -19.71
CA LEU A 476 -2.65 14.39 -18.32
C LEU A 476 -1.55 14.85 -17.36
N GLY A 477 -0.28 14.74 -17.75
CA GLY A 477 0.88 14.90 -16.86
C GLY A 477 1.48 16.31 -16.79
N TYR A 478 1.31 17.15 -17.82
CA TYR A 478 1.90 18.50 -17.80
C TYR A 478 1.43 19.40 -16.64
N PRO A 479 0.17 19.37 -16.15
CA PRO A 479 -0.26 20.30 -15.10
C PRO A 479 0.36 19.96 -13.74
N TYR A 480 0.60 18.68 -13.47
CA TYR A 480 1.35 18.21 -12.29
C TYR A 480 2.77 18.77 -12.30
N MET A 481 3.48 18.67 -13.42
CA MET A 481 4.82 19.23 -13.58
C MET A 481 4.82 20.77 -13.53
N MET A 482 3.82 21.42 -14.12
CA MET A 482 3.63 22.88 -14.06
C MET A 482 3.44 23.38 -12.62
N LEU A 483 2.66 22.65 -11.82
CA LEU A 483 2.42 22.99 -10.41
C LEU A 483 3.70 22.82 -9.57
N ILE A 484 4.41 21.71 -9.76
CA ILE A 484 5.69 21.43 -9.09
C ILE A 484 6.75 22.48 -9.45
N CYS A 485 6.92 22.78 -10.75
CA CYS A 485 7.86 23.79 -11.20
C CYS A 485 7.46 25.20 -10.69
N SER A 486 6.17 25.54 -10.70
CA SER A 486 5.67 26.81 -10.11
C SER A 486 5.90 26.92 -8.59
N GLY A 487 6.08 25.81 -7.89
CA GLY A 487 6.51 25.77 -6.49
C GLY A 487 8.03 25.91 -6.34
N ALA A 488 8.79 25.08 -7.06
CA ALA A 488 10.25 25.04 -7.01
C ALA A 488 10.91 26.36 -7.46
N LEU A 489 10.39 27.01 -8.51
CA LEU A 489 10.90 28.31 -8.98
C LEU A 489 10.88 29.38 -7.88
N LYS A 490 9.89 29.35 -6.98
CA LYS A 490 9.74 30.31 -5.87
C LYS A 490 10.66 30.06 -4.69
N ALA A 491 11.33 28.91 -4.65
CA ALA A 491 12.38 28.63 -3.69
C ALA A 491 13.76 29.17 -4.13
N ILE A 492 13.90 29.60 -5.40
CA ILE A 492 15.15 30.18 -5.93
C ILE A 492 15.24 31.65 -5.46
N PRO A 493 16.31 32.05 -4.74
CA PRO A 493 16.52 33.43 -4.32
C PRO A 493 16.68 34.40 -5.50
N GLN A 494 16.13 35.62 -5.37
CA GLN A 494 16.13 36.63 -6.44
C GLN A 494 17.48 37.34 -6.61
N ASP A 495 18.26 37.47 -5.53
CA ASP A 495 19.61 38.03 -5.53
C ASP A 495 20.57 37.25 -6.45
N VAL A 496 20.36 35.95 -6.64
CA VAL A 496 21.10 35.12 -7.61
C VAL A 496 20.80 35.54 -9.06
N TYR A 497 19.57 35.99 -9.36
CA TYR A 497 19.21 36.53 -10.67
C TYR A 497 19.68 37.97 -10.86
N GLU A 498 19.60 38.81 -9.83
CA GLU A 498 20.14 40.19 -9.84
C GLU A 498 21.67 40.19 -10.05
N ALA A 499 22.41 39.33 -9.35
CA ALA A 499 23.85 39.17 -9.54
C ALA A 499 24.19 38.73 -10.97
N ALA A 500 23.42 37.81 -11.54
CA ALA A 500 23.60 37.36 -12.92
C ALA A 500 23.31 38.46 -13.95
N GLU A 501 22.43 39.42 -13.66
CA GLU A 501 22.22 40.60 -14.51
C GLU A 501 23.37 41.60 -14.43
N VAL A 502 23.99 41.76 -13.26
CA VAL A 502 25.23 42.55 -13.10
C VAL A 502 26.40 41.92 -13.86
N ASP A 503 26.51 40.59 -13.88
CA ASP A 503 27.46 39.83 -14.71
C ASP A 503 27.10 39.81 -16.21
N GLY A 504 25.98 40.42 -16.62
CA GLY A 504 25.56 40.53 -18.02
C GLY A 504 24.98 39.24 -18.63
N ALA A 505 24.54 38.29 -17.80
CA ALA A 505 24.01 37.01 -18.25
C ALA A 505 22.67 37.16 -18.99
N ASN A 506 22.60 36.63 -20.21
CA ASN A 506 21.38 36.62 -21.01
C ASN A 506 20.36 35.58 -20.49
N ILE A 507 19.13 35.62 -21.02
CA ILE A 507 18.01 34.77 -20.56
C ILE A 507 18.34 33.27 -20.66
N PHE A 508 19.00 32.83 -21.73
CA PHE A 508 19.39 31.42 -21.89
C PHE A 508 20.51 31.01 -20.91
N GLN A 509 21.47 31.91 -20.65
CA GLN A 509 22.49 31.69 -19.63
C GLN A 509 21.89 31.59 -18.23
N LYS A 510 20.98 32.51 -17.86
CA LYS A 510 20.23 32.42 -16.60
C LYS A 510 19.42 31.12 -16.50
N PHE A 511 18.73 30.70 -17.57
CA PHE A 511 17.98 29.45 -17.58
C PHE A 511 18.88 28.22 -17.38
N PHE A 512 19.92 28.04 -18.22
CA PHE A 512 20.73 26.82 -18.19
C PHE A 512 21.74 26.76 -17.03
N ASN A 513 22.22 27.90 -16.54
CA ASN A 513 23.25 27.94 -15.49
C ASN A 513 22.69 28.18 -14.07
N ILE A 514 21.46 28.70 -13.95
CA ILE A 514 20.83 29.01 -12.65
C ILE A 514 19.50 28.27 -12.53
N THR A 515 18.49 28.64 -13.33
CA THR A 515 17.11 28.17 -13.13
C THR A 515 16.99 26.65 -13.20
N LEU A 516 17.53 26.02 -14.26
CA LEU A 516 17.43 24.58 -14.46
C LEU A 516 18.25 23.79 -13.42
N PRO A 517 19.52 24.12 -13.10
CA PRO A 517 20.25 23.46 -12.01
C PRO A 517 19.57 23.54 -10.65
N TYR A 518 19.20 24.73 -10.17
CA TYR A 518 18.53 24.90 -8.86
C TYR A 518 17.17 24.16 -8.82
N LEU A 519 16.42 24.18 -9.91
CA LEU A 519 15.15 23.48 -10.00
C LEU A 519 15.34 21.95 -10.02
N LEU A 520 16.36 21.42 -10.70
CA LEU A 520 16.65 19.98 -10.75
C LEU A 520 17.04 19.38 -9.39
N ILE A 521 17.69 20.14 -8.51
CA ILE A 521 17.92 19.73 -7.10
C ILE A 521 16.57 19.47 -6.41
N SER A 522 15.62 20.40 -6.57
CA SER A 522 14.31 20.34 -5.92
C SER A 522 13.35 19.32 -6.53
N VAL A 523 13.32 19.19 -7.87
CA VAL A 523 12.35 18.32 -8.57
C VAL A 523 12.93 16.96 -8.98
N GLY A 524 14.24 16.75 -8.90
CA GLY A 524 14.92 15.50 -9.22
C GLY A 524 14.24 14.23 -8.64
N PRO A 525 13.91 14.16 -7.33
CA PRO A 525 13.23 12.99 -6.78
C PRO A 525 11.81 12.80 -7.35
N LEU A 526 11.13 13.90 -7.70
CA LEU A 526 9.80 13.87 -8.30
C LEU A 526 9.85 13.41 -9.76
N LEU A 527 10.93 13.69 -10.50
CA LEU A 527 11.16 13.14 -11.84
C LEU A 527 11.43 11.62 -11.79
N VAL A 528 12.19 11.12 -10.81
CA VAL A 528 12.40 9.66 -10.62
C VAL A 528 11.09 8.97 -10.20
N SER A 529 10.29 9.61 -9.35
CA SER A 529 8.94 9.14 -9.00
C SER A 529 8.01 9.11 -10.22
N SER A 530 8.03 10.17 -11.06
CA SER A 530 7.25 10.24 -12.29
C SER A 530 7.69 9.21 -13.33
N PHE A 531 8.98 8.88 -13.42
CA PHE A 531 9.46 7.76 -14.25
C PHE A 531 8.88 6.43 -13.75
N SER A 532 8.95 6.19 -12.44
CA SER A 532 8.43 4.97 -11.81
C SER A 532 6.91 4.80 -11.97
N PHE A 533 6.17 5.92 -11.94
CA PHE A 533 4.74 5.96 -12.26
C PHE A 533 4.49 5.62 -13.74
N ASN A 534 5.15 6.30 -14.66
CA ASN A 534 4.93 6.09 -16.10
C ASN A 534 5.36 4.70 -16.59
N PHE A 535 6.38 4.09 -15.97
CA PHE A 535 6.79 2.71 -16.21
C PHE A 535 5.67 1.69 -15.93
N ASN A 536 4.74 2.04 -15.03
CA ASN A 536 3.60 1.19 -14.63
C ASN A 536 2.23 1.83 -14.94
N ASN A 537 2.15 2.79 -15.88
CA ASN A 537 0.90 3.48 -16.20
C ASN A 537 -0.03 2.62 -17.06
N PHE A 538 -0.57 1.57 -16.45
CA PHE A 538 -1.51 0.63 -17.06
C PHE A 538 -2.72 1.33 -17.68
N ASN A 539 -3.29 2.31 -16.97
CA ASN A 539 -4.55 2.97 -17.34
C ASN A 539 -4.50 3.65 -18.71
N VAL A 540 -3.42 4.39 -19.03
CA VAL A 540 -3.33 5.10 -20.31
C VAL A 540 -3.15 4.16 -21.51
N ILE A 541 -2.56 2.99 -21.31
CA ILE A 541 -2.38 1.97 -22.36
C ILE A 541 -3.67 1.15 -22.53
N TYR A 542 -4.24 0.67 -21.41
CA TYR A 542 -5.39 -0.21 -21.43
C TYR A 542 -6.65 0.52 -21.92
N LEU A 543 -6.98 1.68 -21.34
CA LEU A 543 -8.21 2.41 -21.69
C LEU A 543 -8.19 3.03 -23.08
N PHE A 544 -7.00 3.33 -23.63
CA PHE A 544 -6.87 3.92 -24.97
C PHE A 544 -7.18 2.89 -26.06
N ASN A 545 -6.45 1.79 -26.14
CA ASN A 545 -6.63 0.76 -27.18
C ASN A 545 -6.19 -0.65 -26.74
N GLU A 546 -6.17 -0.93 -25.44
CA GLU A 546 -5.78 -2.24 -24.89
C GLU A 546 -4.39 -2.69 -25.38
N GLY A 547 -3.44 -1.75 -25.50
CA GLY A 547 -2.04 -2.00 -25.87
C GLY A 547 -1.77 -2.28 -27.36
N GLY A 548 -2.79 -2.28 -28.22
CA GLY A 548 -2.67 -2.55 -29.66
C GLY A 548 -1.81 -1.53 -30.45
N PRO A 549 -1.73 -1.63 -31.78
CA PRO A 549 -2.18 -2.75 -32.63
C PRO A 549 -1.40 -4.04 -32.31
N PRO A 550 -1.90 -5.25 -32.65
CA PRO A 550 -1.23 -6.51 -32.33
C PRO A 550 0.13 -6.64 -33.03
N ILE A 551 1.11 -7.24 -32.35
CA ILE A 551 2.40 -7.62 -32.96
C ILE A 551 2.17 -8.94 -33.72
N PRO A 552 2.44 -9.01 -35.04
CA PRO A 552 2.23 -10.25 -35.80
C PRO A 552 3.25 -11.33 -35.43
N ASN A 553 2.84 -12.59 -35.57
CA ASN A 553 3.68 -13.78 -35.39
C ASN A 553 4.29 -13.97 -33.98
N THR A 554 3.70 -13.39 -32.93
CA THR A 554 4.11 -13.65 -31.54
C THR A 554 3.47 -14.94 -30.98
N PRO A 555 4.20 -15.72 -30.16
CA PRO A 555 3.67 -16.96 -29.56
C PRO A 555 2.66 -16.72 -28.43
N THR A 556 2.53 -15.46 -27.97
CA THR A 556 1.52 -14.99 -27.01
C THR A 556 0.93 -13.68 -27.54
N PRO A 557 -0.35 -13.38 -27.29
CA PRO A 557 -0.93 -12.09 -27.65
C PRO A 557 -0.17 -10.93 -27.00
N ALA A 558 0.31 -9.99 -27.82
CA ALA A 558 1.01 -8.78 -27.39
C ALA A 558 0.75 -7.66 -28.40
N GLY A 559 0.59 -6.43 -27.92
CA GLY A 559 0.41 -5.26 -28.78
C GLY A 559 1.66 -4.38 -28.88
N HIS A 560 1.76 -3.60 -29.95
CA HIS A 560 2.91 -2.75 -30.21
C HIS A 560 3.08 -1.63 -29.18
N SER A 561 2.00 -1.18 -28.52
CA SER A 561 2.04 -0.15 -27.48
C SER A 561 1.95 -0.68 -26.05
N ASP A 562 1.81 -1.99 -25.85
CA ASP A 562 1.86 -2.64 -24.54
C ASP A 562 3.14 -2.26 -23.78
N ILE A 563 2.96 -1.87 -22.52
CA ILE A 563 4.05 -1.76 -21.54
C ILE A 563 4.08 -3.02 -20.68
N LEU A 564 5.15 -3.23 -19.91
CA LEU A 564 5.35 -4.46 -19.14
C LEU A 564 4.13 -4.83 -18.26
N ILE A 565 3.50 -3.85 -17.59
CA ILE A 565 2.33 -4.13 -16.75
C ILE A 565 1.06 -4.48 -17.55
N SER A 566 0.82 -3.90 -18.74
CA SER A 566 -0.35 -4.24 -19.56
C SER A 566 -0.18 -5.58 -20.29
N TYR A 567 1.04 -5.89 -20.74
CA TYR A 567 1.39 -7.22 -21.25
C TYR A 567 1.26 -8.30 -20.16
N THR A 568 1.73 -8.02 -18.94
CA THR A 568 1.58 -8.92 -17.78
C THR A 568 0.12 -9.18 -17.45
N TYR A 569 -0.70 -8.11 -17.40
CA TYR A 569 -2.13 -8.23 -17.15
C TYR A 569 -2.81 -9.11 -18.21
N ARG A 570 -2.52 -8.90 -19.49
CA ARG A 570 -3.06 -9.74 -20.58
C ARG A 570 -2.65 -11.20 -20.43
N LEU A 571 -1.39 -11.46 -20.09
CA LEU A 571 -0.85 -12.82 -19.97
C LEU A 571 -1.40 -13.60 -18.76
N ALA A 572 -1.85 -12.90 -17.71
CA ALA A 572 -2.37 -13.53 -16.49
C ALA A 572 -3.90 -13.49 -16.32
N PHE A 573 -4.61 -12.58 -17.00
CA PHE A 573 -6.06 -12.38 -16.82
C PHE A 573 -6.89 -12.46 -18.11
N ALA A 574 -6.26 -12.48 -19.30
CA ALA A 574 -6.96 -12.53 -20.59
C ALA A 574 -6.66 -13.81 -21.39
N GLY A 575 -6.21 -14.87 -20.72
CA GLY A 575 -6.06 -16.21 -21.29
C GLY A 575 -7.28 -17.10 -21.00
N GLU A 576 -7.45 -18.16 -21.80
CA GLU A 576 -8.56 -19.13 -21.70
C GLU A 576 -8.56 -19.98 -20.40
N ARG A 577 -7.65 -19.71 -19.45
CA ARG A 577 -7.43 -20.48 -18.22
C ARG A 577 -7.89 -19.76 -16.94
N GLY A 578 -8.60 -18.65 -17.07
CA GLY A 578 -8.99 -17.80 -15.95
C GLY A 578 -7.85 -16.91 -15.44
N ALA A 579 -8.05 -16.34 -14.25
CA ALA A 579 -7.14 -15.43 -13.57
C ALA A 579 -6.03 -16.18 -12.81
N ASP A 580 -4.78 -15.98 -13.24
CA ASP A 580 -3.60 -16.58 -12.63
C ASP A 580 -2.83 -15.55 -11.78
N TYR A 581 -3.33 -15.31 -10.57
CA TYR A 581 -2.81 -14.28 -9.66
C TYR A 581 -1.38 -14.56 -9.18
N GLY A 582 -1.01 -15.83 -8.98
CA GLY A 582 0.33 -16.27 -8.57
C GLY A 582 1.36 -16.04 -9.66
N TYR A 583 1.03 -16.39 -10.91
CA TYR A 583 1.87 -16.09 -12.07
C TYR A 583 1.94 -14.58 -12.35
N ALA A 584 0.83 -13.85 -12.20
CA ALA A 584 0.82 -12.38 -12.29
C ALA A 584 1.78 -11.75 -11.26
N ALA A 585 1.73 -12.23 -10.01
CA ALA A 585 2.56 -11.76 -8.91
C ALA A 585 4.06 -12.07 -9.12
N ALA A 586 4.39 -13.25 -9.67
CA ALA A 586 5.76 -13.60 -10.04
C ALA A 586 6.33 -12.65 -11.12
N ILE A 587 5.55 -12.32 -12.15
CA ILE A 587 5.96 -11.33 -13.16
C ILE A 587 6.07 -9.93 -12.54
N ALA A 588 5.11 -9.52 -11.70
CA ALA A 588 5.13 -8.24 -10.99
C ALA A 588 6.36 -8.10 -10.08
N PHE A 589 6.82 -9.18 -9.44
CA PHE A 589 8.05 -9.20 -8.64
C PHE A 589 9.31 -9.01 -9.52
N VAL A 590 9.38 -9.65 -10.68
CA VAL A 590 10.48 -9.43 -11.65
C VAL A 590 10.48 -7.98 -12.16
N ILE A 591 9.30 -7.42 -12.47
CA ILE A 591 9.13 -6.01 -12.85
C ILE A 591 9.59 -5.07 -11.72
N PHE A 592 9.23 -5.38 -10.48
CA PHE A 592 9.64 -4.62 -9.29
C PHE A 592 11.17 -4.63 -9.10
N ILE A 593 11.84 -5.77 -9.30
CA ILE A 593 13.31 -5.86 -9.26
C ILE A 593 13.94 -5.00 -10.36
N ILE A 594 13.46 -5.12 -11.61
CA ILE A 594 13.97 -4.35 -12.76
C ILE A 594 13.82 -2.84 -12.50
N LEU A 595 12.63 -2.39 -12.08
CA LEU A 595 12.39 -0.98 -11.77
C LEU A 595 13.21 -0.50 -10.57
N SER A 596 13.37 -1.33 -9.53
CA SER A 596 14.21 -1.00 -8.37
C SER A 596 15.67 -0.80 -8.77
N LEU A 597 16.22 -1.65 -9.64
CA LEU A 597 17.58 -1.50 -10.16
C LEU A 597 17.76 -0.22 -10.99
N ILE A 598 16.81 0.08 -11.89
CA ILE A 598 16.80 1.33 -12.68
C ILE A 598 16.71 2.56 -11.77
N THR A 599 15.85 2.52 -10.76
CA THR A 599 15.63 3.62 -9.81
C THR A 599 16.84 3.83 -8.89
N LEU A 600 17.47 2.76 -8.39
CA LEU A 600 18.73 2.83 -7.64
C LEU A 600 19.88 3.40 -8.50
N PHE A 601 19.96 3.03 -9.77
CA PHE A 601 20.93 3.58 -10.72
C PHE A 601 20.71 5.09 -10.94
N ASN A 602 19.46 5.51 -11.17
CA ASN A 602 19.09 6.92 -11.31
C ASN A 602 19.50 7.74 -10.06
N PHE A 603 19.08 7.30 -8.86
CA PHE A 603 19.47 7.97 -7.61
C PHE A 603 20.99 8.02 -7.39
N ARG A 604 21.72 6.97 -7.79
CA ARG A 604 23.18 6.91 -7.66
C ARG A 604 23.90 7.87 -8.62
N PHE A 605 23.34 8.09 -9.81
CA PHE A 605 23.86 9.01 -10.83
C PHE A 605 23.59 10.47 -10.45
N THR A 606 22.38 10.80 -9.99
CA THR A 606 21.98 12.18 -9.62
C THR A 606 22.66 12.70 -8.34
N ARG A 607 23.41 11.88 -7.59
CA ARG A 607 24.09 12.24 -6.31
C ARG A 607 23.19 12.81 -5.20
N MET A 608 21.87 12.77 -5.39
CA MET A 608 20.84 13.39 -4.54
C MET A 608 20.94 13.10 -3.02
N TRP A 609 21.60 11.99 -2.65
CA TRP A 609 21.88 11.62 -1.25
C TRP A 609 23.03 12.41 -0.61
N GLU A 610 23.97 12.96 -1.40
CA GLU A 610 25.07 13.81 -0.91
C GLU A 610 24.51 15.20 -0.52
N GLU A 611 23.76 15.86 -1.39
CA GLU A 611 23.23 17.21 -1.17
C GLU A 611 22.23 17.31 0.01
N VAL A 612 21.40 16.28 0.23
CA VAL A 612 20.51 16.24 1.41
C VAL A 612 21.31 16.11 2.73
N SER A 613 22.52 15.54 2.68
CA SER A 613 23.40 15.41 3.86
C SER A 613 24.25 16.65 4.16
N GLU A 614 24.29 17.63 3.26
CA GLU A 614 24.95 18.93 3.49
C GLU A 614 23.97 20.04 3.91
N ASN A 615 22.65 19.78 3.84
CA ASN A 615 21.58 20.74 4.16
C ASN A 615 20.82 20.41 5.47
N VAL A 616 21.31 19.49 6.30
CA VAL A 616 20.71 19.03 7.58
C VAL A 616 21.76 18.91 8.68
#